data_AF-A0A653VML8-F1
#
_entry.id   AF-A0A653VML8-F1
#
_cell.length_a   1.000
_cell.length_b   1.000
_cell.length_c   1.000
_cell.angle_alpha   90.00
_cell.angle_beta   90.00
_cell.angle_gamma   90.00
#
_symmetry.space_group_name_H-M   'P 1'
#
loop_
_entity.id
_entity.type
_entity.pdbx_description
1 polymer ?
#
loop_
_entity_poly.entity_id
_entity_poly.type
_entity_poly.pdbx_seq_one_letter_code
_entity_poly.pdbx_strand_id
1 'polypeptide(L)'
;MASQHPALARVPELPTEAVRAAIAAEDWDTAASLLESHHGEIVLALARVDLKVVARQPWLDLLAAHGVLIEELRAARDAASAELARLGHGRRGANAWLRALA
;
A
#
# COMPACT_ATOMS: atom_id res chain seq x y z
N MET A 1 20.94 -25.99 -1.36
CA MET A 1 21.24 -25.16 -0.17
C MET A 1 19.93 -24.50 0.25
N ALA A 2 19.30 -24.97 1.31
CA ALA A 2 18.09 -24.36 1.84
C ALA A 2 18.50 -23.10 2.61
N SER A 3 18.23 -21.92 2.04
CA SER A 3 18.37 -20.66 2.75
C SER A 3 17.39 -20.65 3.92
N GLN A 4 17.85 -21.07 5.10
CA GLN A 4 17.13 -20.85 6.34
C GLN A 4 17.11 -19.33 6.56
N HIS A 5 16.00 -18.68 6.24
CA HIS A 5 15.79 -17.27 6.55
C HIS A 5 15.77 -17.12 8.08
N PRO A 6 16.68 -16.34 8.69
CA PRO A 6 16.74 -16.13 10.14
C PRO A 6 15.56 -15.31 10.71
N ALA A 7 14.51 -15.06 9.92
CA ALA A 7 13.49 -14.04 10.16
C ALA A 7 12.33 -14.48 11.08
N LEU A 8 12.13 -15.77 11.32
CA LEU A 8 10.83 -16.30 11.77
C LEU A 8 10.56 -16.22 13.29
N ALA A 9 11.34 -15.43 14.04
CA ALA A 9 11.08 -15.10 15.44
C ALA A 9 11.02 -13.58 15.70
N ARG A 10 11.14 -12.76 14.64
CA ARG A 10 11.15 -11.29 14.72
C ARG A 10 9.88 -10.74 14.06
N VAL A 11 9.43 -9.59 14.53
CA VAL A 11 8.36 -8.84 13.84
C VAL A 11 8.84 -8.47 12.44
N PRO A 12 8.10 -8.85 11.37
CA PRO A 12 8.44 -8.49 10.00
C PRO A 12 8.47 -6.98 9.82
N GLU A 13 9.40 -6.51 8.99
CA GLU A 13 9.52 -5.10 8.64
C GLU A 13 8.62 -4.78 7.45
N LEU A 14 7.76 -3.76 7.56
CA LEU A 14 6.88 -3.35 6.47
C LEU A 14 7.73 -2.83 5.30
N PRO A 15 7.58 -3.36 4.07
CA PRO A 15 8.33 -2.91 2.90
C PRO A 15 7.83 -1.56 2.33
N THR A 16 7.62 -0.56 3.19
CA THR A 16 7.01 0.73 2.84
C THR A 16 7.72 1.42 1.68
N GLU A 17 9.05 1.55 1.75
CA GLU A 17 9.82 2.24 0.71
C GLU A 17 9.78 1.49 -0.63
N ALA A 18 9.82 0.16 -0.61
CA ALA A 18 9.70 -0.65 -1.82
C ALA A 18 8.31 -0.54 -2.45
N VAL A 19 7.25 -0.54 -1.63
CA VAL A 19 5.87 -0.32 -2.09
C VAL A 19 5.71 1.07 -2.69
N ARG A 20 6.22 2.11 -2.02
CA ARG A 20 6.20 3.49 -2.54
C ARG A 20 6.95 3.61 -3.86
N ALA A 21 8.12 2.99 -3.98
CA ALA A 21 8.90 2.99 -5.21
C ALA A 21 8.17 2.29 -6.38
N ALA A 22 7.56 1.14 -6.12
CA ALA A 22 6.77 0.42 -7.12
C ALA A 22 5.56 1.25 -7.60
N ILE A 23 4.83 1.87 -6.66
CA ILE A 23 3.71 2.78 -6.98
C ILE A 23 4.19 3.99 -7.79
N ALA A 24 5.32 4.61 -7.42
CA ALA A 24 5.89 5.74 -8.14
C ALA A 24 6.32 5.37 -9.57
N ALA A 25 6.66 4.10 -9.81
CA ALA A 25 6.98 3.55 -11.13
C ALA A 25 5.73 3.04 -11.89
N GLU A 26 4.52 3.23 -11.34
CA GLU A 26 3.26 2.68 -11.87
C GLU A 26 3.24 1.13 -11.95
N ASP A 27 4.13 0.47 -11.22
CA ASP A 27 4.22 -0.98 -11.15
C ASP A 27 3.33 -1.52 -10.03
N TRP A 28 2.03 -1.55 -10.31
CA TRP A 28 0.99 -1.97 -9.37
C TRP A 28 1.09 -3.45 -8.98
N ASP A 29 1.53 -4.30 -9.92
CA ASP A 29 1.66 -5.74 -9.69
C ASP A 29 2.80 -6.05 -8.71
N THR A 30 3.94 -5.34 -8.84
CA THR A 30 5.04 -5.43 -7.87
C THR A 30 4.60 -4.92 -6.50
N ALA A 31 3.91 -3.78 -6.43
CA ALA A 31 3.41 -3.24 -5.17
C ALA A 31 2.47 -4.23 -4.46
N ALA A 32 1.54 -4.86 -5.20
CA ALA A 32 0.63 -5.88 -4.66
C ALA A 32 1.39 -7.13 -4.19
N SER A 33 2.35 -7.60 -4.97
CA SER A 33 3.16 -8.79 -4.64
C SER A 33 4.00 -8.59 -3.39
N LEU A 34 4.53 -7.38 -3.17
CA LEU A 34 5.25 -7.01 -1.95
C LEU A 34 4.34 -7.08 -0.71
N LEU A 35 3.12 -6.55 -0.81
CA LEU A 35 2.15 -6.58 0.29
C LEU A 35 1.67 -7.99 0.61
N GLU A 36 1.42 -8.82 -0.41
CA GLU A 36 1.03 -10.22 -0.22
C GLU A 36 2.15 -11.04 0.43
N SER A 37 3.39 -10.85 -0.03
CA SER A 37 4.56 -11.51 0.56
C SER A 37 4.73 -11.12 2.03
N HIS A 38 4.60 -9.83 2.34
CA HIS A 38 4.66 -9.33 3.71
C HIS A 38 3.52 -9.87 4.59
N HIS A 39 2.31 -9.99 4.05
CA HIS A 39 1.21 -10.65 4.75
C HIS A 39 1.56 -12.09 5.14
N GLY A 40 2.14 -12.85 4.21
CA GLY A 40 2.65 -14.21 4.48
C GLY A 40 3.69 -14.24 5.60
N GLU A 41 4.63 -13.29 5.62
CA GLU A 41 5.63 -13.16 6.69
C GLU A 41 4.98 -12.89 8.06
N ILE A 42 3.98 -12.00 8.12
CA ILE A 42 3.23 -11.71 9.35
C ILE A 42 2.53 -12.97 9.86
N VAL A 43 1.83 -13.71 8.99
CA VAL A 43 1.13 -14.94 9.35
C VAL A 43 2.11 -15.97 9.91
N LEU A 44 3.25 -16.17 9.25
CA LEU A 44 4.28 -17.11 9.69
C LEU A 44 4.92 -16.70 11.02
N ALA A 45 5.15 -15.41 11.24
CA ALA A 45 5.71 -14.89 12.48
C ALA A 45 4.71 -15.02 13.64
N LEU A 46 3.44 -14.68 13.43
CA LEU A 46 2.39 -14.80 14.45
C LEU A 46 2.12 -16.26 14.84
N ALA A 47 2.20 -17.20 13.89
CA ALA A 47 2.02 -18.63 14.18
C ALA A 47 3.04 -19.19 15.19
N ARG A 48 4.15 -18.50 15.41
CA ARG A 48 5.28 -18.94 16.26
C ARG A 48 5.40 -18.16 17.57
N VAL A 49 4.51 -17.20 17.80
CA VAL A 49 4.62 -16.23 18.89
C VAL A 49 3.44 -16.34 19.86
N ASP A 50 3.72 -16.47 21.15
CA ASP A 50 2.72 -16.25 22.19
C ASP A 50 2.68 -14.77 22.60
N LEU A 51 1.70 -14.03 22.08
CA LEU A 51 1.49 -12.61 22.37
C LEU A 51 1.19 -12.31 23.85
N LYS A 52 0.89 -13.31 24.68
CA LYS A 52 0.75 -13.13 26.13
C LYS A 52 2.09 -12.99 26.83
N VAL A 53 3.17 -13.50 26.23
CA VAL A 53 4.50 -13.58 26.84
C VAL A 53 5.48 -12.62 26.18
N VAL A 54 5.37 -12.40 24.86
CA VAL A 54 6.27 -11.48 24.14
C VAL A 54 5.89 -10.01 24.31
N ALA A 55 6.88 -9.13 24.12
CA ALA A 55 6.64 -7.70 24.04
C ALA A 55 5.68 -7.38 22.88
N ARG A 56 4.55 -6.77 23.19
CA ARG A 56 3.50 -6.42 22.22
C ARG A 56 3.82 -5.16 21.42
N GLN A 57 4.62 -4.25 21.99
CA GLN A 57 4.87 -2.94 21.39
C GLN A 57 5.34 -3.00 19.93
N PRO A 58 6.30 -3.87 19.54
CA PRO A 58 6.75 -3.94 18.15
C PRO A 58 5.63 -4.35 17.16
N TRP A 59 4.66 -5.15 17.59
CA TRP A 59 3.49 -5.51 16.78
C TRP A 59 2.49 -4.36 16.65
N LEU A 60 2.33 -3.56 17.70
CA LEU A 60 1.52 -2.35 17.67
C LEU A 60 2.17 -1.28 16.79
N ASP A 61 3.50 -1.16 16.82
CA ASP A 61 4.24 -0.26 15.93
C ASP A 61 4.08 -0.68 14.47
N LEU A 62 4.13 -1.98 14.17
CA LEU A 62 3.84 -2.51 12.83
C LEU A 62 2.40 -2.19 12.39
N LEU A 63 1.41 -2.33 13.29
CA LEU A 63 0.02 -1.98 12.99
C LEU A 63 -0.13 -0.47 12.71
N ALA A 64 0.54 0.38 13.50
CA ALA A 64 0.54 1.82 13.29
C ALA A 64 1.16 2.18 11.93
N ALA A 65 2.26 1.53 11.55
CA ALA A 65 2.90 1.72 10.25
C ALA A 65 1.98 1.34 9.08
N HIS A 66 1.21 0.25 9.20
CA HIS A 66 0.18 -0.10 8.20
C HIS A 66 -0.91 0.97 8.12
N GLY A 67 -1.34 1.52 9.25
CA GLY A 67 -2.30 2.63 9.28
C GLY A 67 -1.82 3.85 8.49
N VAL A 68 -0.55 4.23 8.66
CA VAL A 68 0.07 5.33 7.91
C VAL A 68 0.07 5.04 6.41
N LEU A 69 0.52 3.84 5.99
CA LEU A 69 0.55 3.48 4.58
C LEU A 69 -0.85 3.46 3.94
N ILE A 70 -1.87 2.99 4.67
CA ILE A 70 -3.27 3.00 4.19
C ILE A 70 -3.77 4.42 3.96
N GLU A 71 -3.46 5.36 4.87
CA GLU A 71 -3.84 6.77 4.69
C GLU A 71 -3.12 7.41 3.51
N GLU A 72 -1.84 7.09 3.28
CA GLU A 72 -1.11 7.54 2.09
C GLU A 72 -1.77 7.05 0.80
N LEU A 73 -2.14 5.77 0.73
CA LEU A 73 -2.82 5.18 -0.42
C LEU A 73 -4.21 5.81 -0.65
N ARG A 74 -4.96 6.09 0.42
CA ARG A 74 -6.25 6.78 0.34
C ARG A 74 -6.09 8.19 -0.21
N ALA A 75 -5.13 8.95 0.30
CA ALA A 75 -4.84 10.30 -0.18
C ALA A 75 -4.45 10.30 -1.67
N ALA A 76 -3.59 9.38 -2.10
CA ALA A 76 -3.20 9.22 -3.49
C ALA A 76 -4.39 8.88 -4.40
N ARG A 77 -5.25 7.94 -3.98
CA ARG A 77 -6.48 7.59 -4.71
C ARG A 77 -7.43 8.78 -4.83
N ASP A 78 -7.61 9.54 -3.76
CA ASP A 78 -8.52 10.67 -3.73
C ASP A 78 -8.02 11.81 -4.63
N ALA A 79 -6.70 12.06 -4.64
CA ALA A 79 -6.07 12.97 -5.58
C ALA A 79 -6.29 12.53 -7.04
N ALA A 80 -6.01 11.27 -7.37
CA ALA A 80 -6.24 10.74 -8.71
C ALA A 80 -7.71 10.84 -9.15
N SER A 81 -8.65 10.60 -8.22
CA SER A 81 -10.09 10.74 -8.46
C SER A 81 -10.49 12.18 -8.77
N ALA A 82 -9.90 13.16 -8.05
CA ALA A 82 -10.13 14.58 -8.29
C ALA A 82 -9.58 15.02 -9.66
N GLU A 83 -8.40 14.53 -10.06
CA GLU A 83 -7.81 14.76 -11.38
C GLU A 83 -8.73 14.24 -12.49
N LEU A 84 -9.19 13.00 -12.39
CA LEU A 84 -10.12 12.39 -13.34
C LEU A 84 -11.44 13.17 -13.45
N ALA A 85 -11.98 13.63 -12.33
CA ALA A 85 -13.18 14.47 -12.32
C ALA A 85 -12.93 15.77 -13.12
N ARG A 86 -11.79 16.45 -12.88
CA ARG A 86 -11.44 17.70 -13.57
C ARG A 86 -11.32 17.51 -15.08
N LEU A 87 -10.66 16.44 -15.52
CA LEU A 87 -10.58 16.08 -16.94
C LEU A 87 -11.98 15.82 -17.53
N GLY A 88 -12.84 15.14 -16.79
CA GLY A 88 -14.24 14.91 -17.18
C GLY A 88 -15.04 16.21 -17.35
N HIS A 89 -14.87 17.18 -16.45
CA HIS A 89 -15.49 18.50 -16.57
C HIS A 89 -14.96 19.28 -17.77
N GLY A 90 -13.64 19.29 -17.97
CA GLY A 90 -13.01 19.96 -19.12
C GLY A 90 -13.52 19.43 -20.46
N ARG A 91 -13.61 18.10 -20.61
CA ARG A 91 -14.17 17.46 -21.81
C ARG A 91 -15.63 17.84 -22.06
N ARG A 92 -16.46 17.88 -21.02
CA ARG A 92 -17.87 18.30 -21.14
C ARG A 92 -17.98 19.77 -21.55
N GLY A 93 -17.14 20.64 -20.98
CA GLY A 93 -17.07 22.06 -21.33
C GLY A 93 -16.68 22.30 -22.79
N ALA A 94 -15.63 21.61 -23.27
CA ALA A 94 -15.19 21.69 -24.66
C ALA A 94 -16.29 21.23 -25.63
N ASN A 95 -16.97 20.12 -25.31
CA ASN A 95 -18.08 19.61 -26.13
C ASN A 95 -19.29 20.55 -26.13
N ALA A 96 -19.60 21.22 -25.02
CA ALA A 96 -20.67 22.21 -24.96
C ALA A 96 -20.36 23.43 -25.84
N TRP A 97 -19.10 23.90 -25.81
CA TRP A 97 -18.62 24.97 -26.69
C TRP A 97 -18.71 24.60 -28.17
N LEU A 98 -18.26 23.40 -28.55
CA LEU A 98 -18.35 22.94 -29.93
C LEU A 98 -19.80 22.83 -30.42
N ARG A 99 -20.73 22.41 -29.55
CA ARG A 99 -22.16 22.37 -29.87
C ARG A 99 -22.79 23.75 -29.99
N ALA A 100 -22.30 24.75 -29.26
CA ALA A 100 -22.81 26.12 -29.33
C ALA A 100 -22.31 26.87 -30.58
N LEU A 101 -21.23 26.40 -31.19
CA LEU A 101 -20.66 26.94 -32.44
C LEU A 101 -21.20 26.26 -33.71
N ALA A 102 -21.96 25.17 -33.57
CA ALA A 102 -22.56 24.40 -34.67
C ALA A 102 -24.04 24.78 -34.85
#